data_AF-A0A527GLG5-F1
#
_entry.id   AF-A0A527GLG5-F1
#
_cell.length_a   1.000
_cell.length_b   1.000
_cell.length_c   1.000
_cell.angle_alpha   90.00
_cell.angle_beta   90.00
_cell.angle_gamma   90.00
#
_symmetry.space_group_name_H-M   'P 1'
#
loop_
_entity.id
_entity.type
_entity.pdbx_description
1 polymer ?
#
loop_
_entity_poly.entity_id
_entity_poly.type
_entity_poly.pdbx_seq_one_letter_code
_entity_poly.pdbx_strand_id
1 'polypeptide(L)'
;QFYLAAGPGRTVRIRISDGGSAKLTLKFGSKARERDEFEYSIPLSEAVEMLDFAIGRVIEKTRHHVRHRGYLYEIDVFGGPLAGLVIAELETPEDVPDEMLPDWLGREVTGESKFYNASLALGGIPEIAA
;
A
#
# COMPACT_ATOMS: atom_id res chain seq x y z
N GLN A 1 -7.98 -2.25 3.80
CA GLN A 1 -8.24 -1.92 2.37
C GLN A 1 -8.28 -3.21 1.56
N PHE A 2 -8.99 -3.23 0.45
CA PHE A 2 -9.18 -4.43 -0.38
C PHE A 2 -9.40 -4.03 -1.84
N TYR A 3 -9.31 -5.01 -2.73
CA TYR A 3 -9.52 -4.82 -4.16
C TYR A 3 -10.80 -5.52 -4.59
N LEU A 4 -11.57 -4.89 -5.47
CA LEU A 4 -12.71 -5.50 -6.15
C LEU A 4 -12.33 -6.01 -7.55
N ALA A 5 -11.34 -5.38 -8.16
CA ALA A 5 -10.77 -5.80 -9.43
C ALA A 5 -9.30 -5.41 -9.51
N ALA A 6 -8.48 -6.30 -10.06
CA ALA A 6 -7.07 -6.05 -10.31
C ALA A 6 -6.65 -6.86 -11.54
N GLY A 7 -6.07 -6.17 -12.51
CA GLY A 7 -5.60 -6.79 -13.74
C GLY A 7 -4.66 -5.88 -14.52
N PRO A 8 -4.21 -6.31 -15.71
CA PRO A 8 -3.31 -5.51 -16.52
C PRO A 8 -3.89 -4.12 -16.80
N GLY A 9 -3.16 -3.11 -16.34
CA GLY A 9 -3.48 -1.70 -16.54
C GLY A 9 -4.72 -1.18 -15.81
N ARG A 10 -5.30 -1.91 -14.85
CA ARG A 10 -6.48 -1.44 -14.12
C ARG A 10 -6.60 -2.01 -12.71
N THR A 11 -7.03 -1.19 -11.76
CA THR A 11 -7.38 -1.65 -10.40
C THR A 11 -8.56 -0.86 -9.85
N VAL A 12 -9.43 -1.55 -9.12
CA VAL A 12 -10.51 -0.99 -8.31
C VAL A 12 -10.23 -1.37 -6.87
N ARG A 13 -9.99 -0.36 -6.03
CA ARG A 13 -9.60 -0.54 -4.62
C ARG A 13 -10.55 0.21 -3.72
N ILE A 14 -10.93 -0.40 -2.62
CA ILE A 14 -11.64 0.26 -1.52
C ILE A 14 -10.73 0.34 -0.31
N ARG A 15 -10.63 1.54 0.29
CA ARG A 15 -9.94 1.77 1.55
C ARG A 15 -10.94 2.28 2.58
N ILE A 16 -11.14 1.48 3.63
CA ILE A 16 -11.74 1.95 4.89
C ILE A 16 -10.61 2.46 5.77
N SER A 17 -10.75 3.67 6.30
CA SER A 17 -9.76 4.33 7.18
C SER A 17 -10.37 4.53 8.56
N ASP A 18 -9.69 4.04 9.59
CA ASP A 18 -10.05 4.15 11.01
C ASP A 18 -11.50 3.74 11.36
N GLY A 19 -12.12 2.91 10.53
CA GLY A 19 -13.53 2.53 10.66
C GLY A 19 -14.54 3.68 10.52
N GLY A 20 -14.10 4.88 10.12
CA GLY A 20 -14.96 6.07 10.08
C GLY A 20 -15.20 6.62 8.67
N SER A 21 -14.35 6.28 7.70
CA SER A 21 -14.49 6.76 6.31
C SER A 21 -14.07 5.70 5.30
N ALA A 22 -14.66 5.77 4.11
CA ALA A 22 -14.33 4.88 3.01
C ALA A 22 -14.10 5.65 1.71
N LYS A 23 -13.11 5.20 0.94
CA LYS A 23 -12.81 5.69 -0.40
C LYS A 23 -12.74 4.56 -1.40
N LEU A 24 -13.31 4.79 -2.58
CA LEU A 24 -13.14 3.97 -3.78
C LEU A 24 -12.14 4.65 -4.70
N THR A 25 -11.10 3.91 -5.10
CA THR A 25 -10.07 4.36 -6.01
C THR A 25 -10.10 3.50 -7.28
N LEU A 26 -10.22 4.15 -8.43
CA LEU A 26 -10.03 3.55 -9.75
C LEU A 26 -8.67 4.00 -10.29
N LYS A 27 -7.80 3.05 -10.65
CA LYS A 27 -6.54 3.37 -11.34
C LYS A 27 -6.51 2.71 -12.72
N PHE A 28 -6.13 3.46 -13.74
CA PHE A 28 -5.99 2.97 -15.11
C PHE A 28 -4.61 3.32 -15.68
N GLY A 29 -4.07 2.48 -16.55
CA GLY A 29 -2.79 2.71 -17.23
C GLY A 29 -1.78 1.57 -17.04
N SER A 30 -1.04 1.27 -18.12
CA SER A 30 -0.07 0.18 -18.17
C SER A 30 1.31 0.56 -17.61
N LYS A 31 1.64 1.86 -17.58
CA LYS A 31 2.90 2.37 -17.01
C LYS A 31 2.73 2.62 -15.51
N ALA A 32 3.75 2.33 -14.71
CA ALA A 32 3.67 2.50 -13.25
C ALA A 32 3.74 3.96 -12.80
N ARG A 33 4.42 4.83 -13.58
CA ARG A 33 4.65 6.26 -13.23
C ARG A 33 3.56 7.21 -13.68
N GLU A 34 2.73 6.84 -14.65
CA GLU A 34 1.64 7.67 -15.18
C GLU A 34 0.39 6.79 -15.25
N ARG A 35 -0.41 6.85 -14.19
CA ARG A 35 -1.73 6.22 -14.14
C ARG A 35 -2.77 7.27 -13.88
N ASP A 36 -3.87 7.20 -14.61
CA ASP A 36 -5.05 7.98 -14.28
C ASP A 36 -5.64 7.41 -13.00
N GLU A 37 -5.83 8.28 -12.01
CA GLU A 37 -6.38 7.94 -10.70
C GLU A 37 -7.62 8.76 -10.43
N PHE A 38 -8.71 8.06 -10.12
CA PHE A 38 -9.99 8.65 -9.74
C PHE A 38 -10.35 8.18 -8.35
N GLU A 39 -10.64 9.12 -7.46
CA GLU A 39 -11.00 8.84 -6.07
C GLU A 39 -12.36 9.40 -5.72
N TYR A 40 -13.17 8.58 -5.05
CA TYR A 40 -14.51 8.93 -4.61
C TYR A 40 -14.66 8.56 -3.13
N SER A 41 -15.20 9.48 -2.34
CA SER A 41 -15.75 9.12 -1.03
C SER A 41 -17.01 8.29 -1.24
N ILE A 42 -17.14 7.18 -0.52
CA ILE A 42 -18.33 6.32 -0.55
C ILE A 42 -18.85 6.12 0.87
N PRO A 43 -20.15 5.82 1.05
CA PRO A 43 -20.69 5.49 2.37
C PRO A 43 -19.95 4.31 2.99
N LEU A 44 -19.68 4.40 4.30
CA LEU A 44 -18.98 3.33 5.02
C LEU A 44 -19.75 2.01 4.98
N SER A 45 -21.07 2.04 5.11
CA SER A 45 -21.92 0.84 5.06
C SER A 45 -21.77 0.11 3.73
N GLU A 46 -21.80 0.82 2.61
CA GLU A 46 -21.60 0.23 1.28
C GLU A 46 -20.19 -0.35 1.14
N ALA A 47 -19.16 0.34 1.66
CA ALA A 47 -17.80 -0.17 1.63
C ALA A 47 -17.64 -1.46 2.45
N VAL A 48 -18.36 -1.59 3.58
CA VAL A 48 -18.38 -2.81 4.39
C VAL A 48 -19.10 -3.95 3.66
N GLU A 49 -20.25 -3.68 3.04
CA GLU A 49 -20.95 -4.68 2.21
C GLU A 49 -20.09 -5.14 1.01
N MET A 50 -19.34 -4.23 0.40
CA MET A 50 -18.44 -4.54 -0.71
C MET A 50 -17.25 -5.42 -0.30
N LEU A 51 -16.96 -5.55 0.99
CA LEU A 51 -15.87 -6.40 1.49
C LEU A 51 -16.07 -7.88 1.12
N ASP A 52 -17.32 -8.34 1.06
CA ASP A 52 -17.67 -9.72 0.70
C ASP A 52 -17.30 -10.08 -0.76
N PHE A 53 -17.06 -9.06 -1.59
CA PHE A 53 -16.62 -9.21 -2.98
C PHE A 53 -15.12 -8.95 -3.16
N ALA A 54 -14.36 -8.83 -2.07
CA ALA A 54 -12.93 -8.62 -2.13
C ALA A 54 -12.23 -9.77 -2.85
N ILE A 55 -11.34 -9.43 -3.79
CA ILE A 55 -10.45 -10.39 -4.43
C ILE A 55 -9.10 -10.41 -3.71
N GLY A 56 -8.52 -11.60 -3.58
CA GLY A 56 -7.27 -11.80 -2.85
C GLY A 56 -7.45 -11.58 -1.34
N ARG A 57 -6.45 -10.94 -0.72
CA ARG A 57 -6.39 -10.69 0.73
C ARG A 57 -6.78 -9.25 1.03
N VAL A 58 -7.50 -9.08 2.13
CA VAL A 58 -7.67 -7.76 2.74
C VAL A 58 -6.33 -7.33 3.32
N ILE A 59 -5.90 -6.12 2.94
CA ILE A 59 -4.70 -5.50 3.49
C ILE A 59 -5.10 -4.70 4.73
N GLU A 60 -4.67 -5.20 5.87
CA GLU A 60 -4.75 -4.52 7.17
C GLU A 60 -3.36 -4.00 7.51
N LYS A 61 -3.26 -2.71 7.85
CA LYS A 61 -2.00 -2.12 8.28
C LYS A 61 -2.22 -0.92 9.17
N THR A 62 -1.28 -0.69 10.08
CA THR A 62 -1.15 0.55 10.83
C THR A 62 0.01 1.34 10.23
N ARG A 63 -0.27 2.57 9.81
CA ARG A 63 0.74 3.48 9.26
C ARG A 63 1.25 4.41 10.35
N HIS A 64 2.53 4.32 10.66
CA HIS A 64 3.23 5.23 11.55
C HIS A 64 3.99 6.27 10.75
N HIS A 65 4.02 7.50 11.26
CA HIS A 65 4.74 8.62 10.65
C HIS A 65 5.96 8.93 11.51
N VAL A 66 7.16 8.70 10.98
CA VAL A 66 8.41 8.89 11.71
C VAL A 66 9.26 9.93 10.99
N ARG A 67 9.67 10.97 11.71
CA ARG A 67 10.61 11.97 11.17
C ARG A 67 12.04 11.61 11.52
N HIS A 68 12.92 11.61 10.54
CA HIS A 68 14.36 11.41 10.73
C HIS A 68 15.15 12.32 9.80
N ARG A 69 16.07 13.13 10.36
CA ARG A 69 16.95 14.05 9.61
C ARG A 69 16.25 14.91 8.55
N GLY A 70 15.05 15.39 8.86
CA GLY A 70 14.25 16.24 7.96
C GLY A 70 13.30 15.49 7.02
N TYR A 71 13.46 14.17 6.89
CA TYR A 71 12.61 13.32 6.05
C TYR A 71 11.46 12.71 6.86
N LEU A 72 10.33 12.47 6.18
CA LEU A 72 9.16 11.78 6.73
C LEU A 72 9.11 10.36 6.16
N TYR A 73 9.13 9.38 7.05
CA TYR A 73 8.98 7.97 6.72
C TYR A 73 7.58 7.51 7.11
N GLU A 74 6.90 6.89 6.16
CA GLU A 74 5.66 6.15 6.41
C GLU A 74 6.00 4.69 6.67
N ILE A 75 5.88 4.26 7.91
CA ILE A 75 6.14 2.87 8.33
C ILE A 75 4.80 2.13 8.41
N ASP A 76 4.58 1.25 7.44
CA ASP A 76 3.44 0.37 7.38
C ASP A 76 3.73 -0.95 8.11
N VAL A 77 3.08 -1.15 9.24
CA VAL A 77 3.07 -2.43 9.97
C VAL A 77 1.84 -3.21 9.54
N PHE A 78 2.03 -4.29 8.79
CA PHE A 78 0.94 -5.09 8.26
C PHE A 78 0.39 -6.07 9.31
N GLY A 79 -0.92 -6.27 9.28
CA GLY A 79 -1.67 -7.20 10.13
C GLY A 79 -2.34 -8.31 9.33
N GLY A 80 -3.15 -9.11 10.03
CA GLY A 80 -3.95 -10.18 9.43
C GLY A 80 -3.10 -11.16 8.61
N PRO A 81 -3.51 -11.49 7.37
CA PRO A 81 -2.76 -12.41 6.49
C PRO A 81 -1.34 -11.95 6.10
N LEU A 82 -0.98 -10.69 6.36
CA LEU A 82 0.33 -10.12 6.08
C LEU A 82 1.11 -9.77 7.36
N ALA A 83 0.66 -10.28 8.51
CA ALA A 83 1.32 -10.06 9.79
C ALA A 83 2.81 -10.46 9.74
N GLY A 84 3.66 -9.59 10.28
CA GLY A 84 5.12 -9.75 10.28
C GLY A 84 5.84 -9.01 9.15
N LEU A 85 5.11 -8.53 8.13
CA LEU A 85 5.66 -7.62 7.12
C LEU A 85 5.66 -6.18 7.65
N VAL A 86 6.80 -5.51 7.55
CA VAL A 86 6.95 -4.07 7.83
C VAL A 86 7.62 -3.43 6.62
N ILE A 87 7.03 -2.37 6.09
CA ILE A 87 7.58 -1.59 4.97
C ILE A 87 7.70 -0.14 5.40
N ALA A 88 8.86 0.45 5.16
CA ALA A 88 9.05 1.89 5.29
C ALA A 88 9.09 2.51 3.88
N GLU A 89 8.23 3.48 3.64
CA GLU A 89 8.20 4.27 2.42
C GLU A 89 8.69 5.69 2.74
N LEU A 90 9.59 6.20 1.90
CA LEU A 90 10.10 7.55 1.97
C LEU A 90 9.60 8.31 0.73
N GLU A 91 8.68 9.25 0.94
CA GLU A 91 8.22 10.13 -0.14
C GLU A 91 9.19 11.32 -0.28
N THR A 92 10.10 11.24 -1.25
CA THR A 92 11.08 12.29 -1.55
C THR A 92 11.23 12.45 -3.07
N PRO A 93 11.39 13.69 -3.60
CA PRO A 93 11.69 13.90 -5.01
C PRO A 93 13.17 13.64 -5.36
N GLU A 94 14.03 13.49 -4.35
CA GLU A 94 15.48 13.36 -4.47
C GLU A 94 15.98 12.08 -3.79
N ASP A 95 17.05 11.50 -4.34
CA ASP A 95 17.73 10.37 -3.71
C ASP A 95 18.39 10.83 -2.39
N VAL A 96 18.21 10.06 -1.33
CA VAL A 96 18.77 10.35 -0.01
C VAL A 96 20.05 9.54 0.19
N PRO A 97 21.19 10.18 0.53
CA PRO A 97 22.44 9.46 0.78
C PRO A 97 22.30 8.42 1.89
N ASP A 98 22.98 7.28 1.75
CA ASP A 98 22.95 6.17 2.71
C ASP A 98 23.28 6.63 4.14
N GLU A 99 24.21 7.57 4.32
CA GLU A 99 24.57 8.11 5.62
C GLU A 99 23.46 8.92 6.31
N MET A 100 22.43 9.35 5.56
CA MET A 100 21.25 10.05 6.06
C MET A 100 20.07 9.11 6.35
N LEU A 101 20.16 7.86 5.91
CA LEU A 101 19.14 6.85 6.17
C LEU A 101 19.21 6.37 7.62
N PRO A 102 18.06 6.10 8.26
CA PRO A 102 18.03 5.49 9.58
C PRO A 102 18.59 4.06 9.61
N ASP A 103 19.40 3.74 10.61
CA ASP A 103 20.03 2.42 10.80
C ASP A 103 19.05 1.25 10.97
N TRP A 104 17.78 1.55 11.28
CA TRP A 104 16.73 0.53 11.45
C TRP A 104 16.09 0.08 10.12
N LEU A 105 16.42 0.74 9.00
CA LEU A 105 15.96 0.30 7.70
C LEU A 105 16.60 -1.04 7.33
N GLY A 106 15.77 -1.91 6.76
CA GLY A 106 16.24 -3.16 6.18
C GLY A 106 16.65 -3.01 4.72
N ARG A 107 16.60 -4.12 3.98
CA ARG A 107 16.84 -4.15 2.55
C ARG A 107 15.92 -3.18 1.79
N GLU A 108 16.50 -2.39 0.90
CA GLU A 108 15.73 -1.56 -0.02
C GLU A 108 14.91 -2.44 -0.99
N VAL A 109 13.63 -2.08 -1.16
CA VAL A 109 12.68 -2.78 -2.05
C VAL A 109 12.07 -1.87 -3.11
N THR A 110 12.66 -0.68 -3.30
CA THR A 110 12.20 0.32 -4.27
C THR A 110 12.14 -0.28 -5.68
N GLY A 111 11.02 -0.08 -6.36
CA GLY A 111 10.81 -0.59 -7.72
C GLY A 111 10.47 -2.09 -7.83
N GLU A 112 10.52 -2.84 -6.73
CA GLU A 112 10.12 -4.25 -6.73
C GLU A 112 8.60 -4.39 -6.66
N SER A 113 8.01 -4.66 -7.82
CA SER A 113 6.55 -4.74 -7.98
C SER A 113 5.87 -5.75 -7.04
N LYS A 114 6.59 -6.77 -6.55
CA LYS A 114 6.06 -7.76 -5.59
C LYS A 114 5.69 -7.15 -4.23
N PHE A 115 6.30 -6.03 -3.84
CA PHE A 115 5.98 -5.32 -2.59
C PHE A 115 4.90 -4.24 -2.77
N TYR A 116 4.39 -4.04 -3.99
CA TYR A 116 3.29 -3.10 -4.21
C TYR A 116 2.00 -3.61 -3.58
N ASN A 117 1.17 -2.70 -3.10
CA ASN A 117 -0.04 -3.04 -2.33
C ASN A 117 -1.00 -4.00 -3.07
N ALA A 118 -1.14 -3.86 -4.39
CA ALA A 118 -1.96 -4.78 -5.20
C ALA A 118 -1.33 -6.18 -5.28
N SER A 119 0.00 -6.25 -5.42
CA SER A 119 0.75 -7.51 -5.45
C SER A 119 0.69 -8.21 -4.09
N LEU A 120 0.81 -7.49 -2.98
CA LEU A 120 0.64 -8.05 -1.63
C LEU A 120 -0.78 -8.61 -1.44
N ALA A 121 -1.81 -7.93 -1.94
CA ALA A 121 -3.19 -8.38 -1.81
C ALA A 121 -3.42 -9.69 -2.56
N LEU A 122 -2.91 -9.79 -3.80
CA LEU A 122 -3.13 -10.97 -4.64
C LEU A 122 -2.15 -12.12 -4.32
N GLY A 123 -0.88 -11.80 -4.05
CA GLY A 123 0.23 -12.74 -3.92
C GLY A 123 0.64 -13.09 -2.49
N GLY A 124 0.32 -12.25 -1.48
CA GLY A 124 0.78 -12.44 -0.11
C GLY A 124 2.16 -11.83 0.15
N ILE A 125 2.80 -12.23 1.26
CA ILE A 125 4.15 -11.77 1.61
C ILE A 125 5.15 -12.38 0.60
N PRO A 126 5.93 -11.56 -0.13
CA PRO A 126 6.93 -12.08 -1.06
C PRO A 126 8.06 -12.77 -0.30
N GLU A 127 8.67 -13.79 -0.90
CA GLU A 127 9.95 -14.31 -0.39
C GLU A 127 11.01 -13.20 -0.43
N ILE A 128 11.55 -12.91 0.75
CA ILE A 128 12.71 -12.03 0.93
C ILE A 128 13.91 -12.96 0.90
N ALA A 129 14.66 -12.97 -0.20
CA ALA A 129 15.95 -13.61 -0.21
C ALA A 129 16.83 -12.90 0.83
N ALA A 130 17.35 -13.67 1.78
CA ALA A 130 18.23 -13.20 2.84
C ALA A 130 19.57 -12.70 2.30
#